data_AF-A0A955HKT1-F1
#
_entry.id   AF-A0A955HKT1-F1
#
_cell.length_a   1.000
_cell.length_b   1.000
_cell.length_c   1.000
_cell.angle_alpha   90.00
_cell.angle_beta   90.00
_cell.angle_gamma   90.00
#
_symmetry.space_group_name_H-M   'P 1'
#
loop_
_entity.id
_entity.type
_entity.pdbx_description
1 polymer ?
#
loop_
_entity_poly.entity_id
_entity_poly.type
_entity_poly.pdbx_seq_one_letter_code
_entity_poly.pdbx_strand_id
1 'polypeptide(L)'
;MEQFQSLDVVNRNVEQSGINKEQFEALKDRLFDEYMKQQLIEDFFGELEDYVGPEATDEMRAVLAECENDEDIYAALSIPHELREKKFRDFELALETGHSTPAELMQSLVLLSKKYGFGIGYHTSPYDIKPDESGRWDVKATEQDHRDNDMPMAYYSTKYRHLFKKKEPKFIYIVRTENDTHKTDGNWSRAGTVSIVGRVPFSEVFEYVEKTSRESVQKTKQEVHDGPPDEPQLN
;
A
#
# COMPACT_ATOMS: atom_id res chain seq x y z
N MET A 1 -14.06 23.05 5.70
CA MET A 1 -15.34 23.25 4.97
C MET A 1 -15.11 23.40 3.46
N GLU A 2 -13.92 23.84 3.01
CA GLU A 2 -13.55 23.92 1.58
C GLU A 2 -13.24 22.56 0.92
N GLN A 3 -12.77 21.56 1.67
CA GLN A 3 -12.43 20.22 1.13
C GLN A 3 -13.62 19.44 0.56
N PHE A 4 -14.84 19.63 1.09
CA PHE A 4 -16.04 18.95 0.58
C PHE A 4 -16.58 19.61 -0.70
N GLN A 5 -16.41 20.93 -0.86
CA GLN A 5 -16.79 21.65 -2.09
C GLN A 5 -15.92 21.22 -3.28
N SER A 6 -14.69 20.78 -3.04
CA SER A 6 -13.79 20.23 -4.07
C SER A 6 -14.27 18.88 -4.63
N LEU A 7 -14.95 18.04 -3.86
CA LEU A 7 -15.34 16.69 -4.29
C LEU A 7 -16.56 16.72 -5.22
N ASP A 8 -17.53 17.61 -4.96
CA ASP A 8 -18.72 17.76 -5.81
C ASP A 8 -18.39 18.32 -7.20
N VAL A 9 -17.39 19.20 -7.30
CA VAL A 9 -16.90 19.73 -8.58
C VAL A 9 -16.17 18.64 -9.39
N VAL A 10 -15.40 17.79 -8.71
CA VAL A 10 -14.71 16.66 -9.35
C VAL A 10 -15.72 15.63 -9.86
N ASN A 11 -16.73 15.27 -9.08
CA ASN A 11 -17.77 14.32 -9.49
C ASN A 11 -18.55 14.79 -10.74
N ARG A 12 -18.91 16.09 -10.81
CA ARG A 12 -19.55 16.65 -12.03
C ARG A 12 -18.63 16.66 -13.25
N ASN A 13 -17.32 16.85 -13.05
CA ASN A 13 -16.35 16.81 -14.13
C ASN A 13 -16.11 15.39 -14.65
N VAL A 14 -16.18 14.36 -13.78
CA VAL A 14 -16.01 12.95 -14.15
C VAL A 14 -17.15 12.47 -15.06
N GLU A 15 -18.39 12.83 -14.77
CA GLU A 15 -19.56 12.48 -15.60
C GLU A 15 -19.48 13.04 -17.04
N GLN A 16 -18.82 14.19 -17.21
CA GLN A 16 -18.61 14.81 -18.53
C GLN A 16 -17.45 14.20 -19.35
N SER A 17 -16.68 13.26 -18.78
CA SER A 17 -15.52 12.62 -19.44
C SER A 17 -15.84 11.29 -20.11
N GLY A 18 -17.06 10.78 -19.96
CA GLY A 18 -17.41 9.41 -20.35
C GLY A 18 -16.86 8.32 -19.42
N ILE A 19 -16.09 8.68 -18.38
CA ILE A 19 -15.64 7.78 -17.31
C ILE A 19 -16.76 7.72 -16.27
N ASN A 20 -17.27 6.53 -16.00
CA ASN A 20 -18.28 6.37 -14.95
C ASN A 20 -17.63 6.41 -13.56
N LYS A 21 -18.46 6.55 -12.52
CA LYS A 21 -17.99 6.64 -11.12
C LYS A 21 -17.14 5.43 -10.71
N GLU A 22 -17.51 4.23 -11.13
CA GLU A 22 -16.80 3.00 -10.76
C GLU A 22 -15.38 2.94 -11.37
N GLN A 23 -15.24 3.35 -12.64
CA GLN A 23 -13.94 3.45 -13.30
C GLN A 23 -13.04 4.49 -12.63
N PHE A 24 -13.61 5.60 -12.16
CA PHE A 24 -12.85 6.64 -11.47
C PHE A 24 -12.37 6.18 -10.07
N GLU A 25 -13.22 5.49 -9.32
CA GLU A 25 -12.82 4.88 -8.04
C GLU A 25 -11.74 3.81 -8.25
N ALA A 26 -11.88 2.95 -9.27
CA ALA A 26 -10.87 1.96 -9.61
C ALA A 26 -9.53 2.58 -10.01
N LEU A 27 -9.56 3.71 -10.73
CA LEU A 27 -8.36 4.48 -11.05
C LEU A 27 -7.68 5.00 -9.78
N LYS A 28 -8.44 5.56 -8.83
CA LYS A 28 -7.90 6.04 -7.56
C LYS A 28 -7.32 4.91 -6.71
N ASP A 29 -8.00 3.78 -6.62
CA ASP A 29 -7.49 2.59 -5.93
C ASP A 29 -6.17 2.11 -6.55
N ARG A 30 -6.06 2.07 -7.88
CA ARG A 30 -4.81 1.70 -8.57
C ARG A 30 -3.68 2.69 -8.29
N LEU A 31 -3.93 4.00 -8.42
CA LEU A 31 -2.92 5.03 -8.15
C LEU A 31 -2.45 5.00 -6.69
N PHE A 32 -3.39 4.79 -5.77
CA PHE A 32 -3.07 4.61 -4.36
C PHE A 32 -2.17 3.39 -4.14
N ASP A 33 -2.56 2.24 -4.69
CA ASP A 33 -1.78 1.01 -4.57
C ASP A 33 -0.36 1.15 -5.13
N GLU A 34 -0.21 1.74 -6.32
CA GLU A 34 1.09 2.02 -6.94
C GLU A 34 1.98 2.91 -6.06
N TYR A 35 1.42 3.99 -5.51
CA TYR A 35 2.16 4.90 -4.62
C TYR A 35 2.62 4.17 -3.35
N MET A 36 1.70 3.43 -2.71
CA MET A 36 2.01 2.72 -1.47
C MET A 36 3.03 1.60 -1.69
N LYS A 37 2.94 0.89 -2.82
CA LYS A 37 3.92 -0.13 -3.23
C LYS A 37 5.31 0.48 -3.39
N GLN A 38 5.41 1.58 -4.11
CA GLN A 38 6.68 2.27 -4.32
C GLN A 38 7.29 2.71 -2.99
N GLN A 39 6.50 3.36 -2.12
CA GLN A 39 6.96 3.77 -0.80
C GLN A 39 7.45 2.59 0.04
N LEU A 40 6.73 1.47 0.00
CA LEU A 40 7.12 0.27 0.74
C LEU A 40 8.42 -0.36 0.20
N ILE A 41 8.61 -0.38 -1.13
CA ILE A 41 9.84 -0.86 -1.77
C ILE A 41 11.02 0.05 -1.39
N GLU A 42 10.85 1.37 -1.51
CA GLU A 42 11.89 2.34 -1.19
C GLU A 42 12.32 2.25 0.27
N ASP A 43 11.37 2.18 1.19
CA ASP A 43 11.60 2.04 2.63
C ASP A 43 12.29 0.71 2.97
N PHE A 44 11.78 -0.41 2.47
CA PHE A 44 12.32 -1.74 2.76
C PHE A 44 13.75 -1.91 2.23
N PHE A 45 14.00 -1.57 0.97
CA PHE A 45 15.33 -1.75 0.38
C PHE A 45 16.32 -0.66 0.81
N GLY A 46 15.84 0.55 1.13
CA GLY A 46 16.67 1.58 1.72
C GLY A 46 17.25 1.14 3.06
N GLU A 47 16.43 0.52 3.93
CA GLU A 47 16.92 -0.05 5.19
C GLU A 47 17.80 -1.30 4.98
N LEU A 48 17.48 -2.16 4.01
CA LEU A 48 18.22 -3.40 3.75
C LEU A 48 19.64 -3.15 3.20
N GLU A 49 19.81 -2.10 2.38
CA GLU A 49 21.10 -1.75 1.78
C GLU A 49 22.20 -1.51 2.81
N ASP A 50 21.86 -0.97 3.98
CA ASP A 50 22.80 -0.75 5.09
C ASP A 50 23.39 -2.06 5.65
N TYR A 51 22.76 -3.21 5.40
CA TYR A 51 23.19 -4.53 5.89
C TYR A 51 23.88 -5.37 4.83
N VAL A 52 23.35 -5.40 3.60
CA VAL A 52 23.84 -6.32 2.55
C VAL A 52 24.62 -5.60 1.45
N GLY A 53 24.61 -4.27 1.44
CA GLY A 53 25.23 -3.44 0.41
C GLY A 53 24.40 -3.32 -0.87
N PRO A 54 24.72 -2.33 -1.73
CA PRO A 54 23.90 -1.97 -2.89
C PRO A 54 23.81 -3.09 -3.94
N GLU A 55 24.91 -3.80 -4.20
CA GLU A 55 24.94 -4.87 -5.21
C GLU A 55 23.99 -6.03 -4.84
N ALA A 56 24.04 -6.49 -3.59
CA ALA A 56 23.14 -7.54 -3.10
C ALA A 56 21.68 -7.05 -3.03
N THR A 57 21.47 -5.79 -2.62
CA THR A 57 20.14 -5.17 -2.61
C THR A 57 19.52 -5.14 -4.01
N ASP A 58 20.28 -4.79 -5.05
CA ASP A 58 19.80 -4.78 -6.43
C ASP A 58 19.44 -6.17 -6.93
N GLU A 59 20.24 -7.19 -6.60
CA GLU A 59 19.92 -8.59 -6.91
C GLU A 59 18.63 -9.05 -6.21
N MET A 60 18.45 -8.71 -4.92
CA MET A 60 17.21 -9.02 -4.20
C MET A 60 16.00 -8.27 -4.80
N ARG A 61 16.18 -7.03 -5.23
CA ARG A 61 15.13 -6.24 -5.88
C ARG A 61 14.73 -6.85 -7.22
N ALA A 62 15.67 -7.38 -7.99
CA ALA A 62 15.39 -8.08 -9.25
C ALA A 62 14.47 -9.29 -9.05
N VAL A 63 14.63 -10.05 -7.97
CA VAL A 63 13.73 -11.17 -7.63
C VAL A 63 12.28 -10.72 -7.47
N LEU A 64 12.03 -9.57 -6.82
CA LEU A 64 10.68 -9.04 -6.69
C LEU A 64 10.11 -8.55 -8.03
N ALA A 65 10.95 -8.01 -8.90
CA ALA A 65 10.53 -7.57 -10.24
C ALA A 65 10.09 -8.75 -11.13
N GLU A 66 10.54 -9.97 -10.83
CA GLU A 66 10.15 -11.20 -11.52
C GLU A 66 8.88 -11.85 -10.96
N CYS A 67 8.32 -11.34 -9.87
CA CYS A 67 7.09 -11.87 -9.29
C CYS A 67 5.90 -11.62 -10.25
N GLU A 68 5.10 -12.66 -10.48
CA GLU A 68 3.96 -12.60 -11.42
C GLU A 68 2.79 -11.75 -10.92
N ASN A 69 2.71 -11.54 -9.60
CA ASN A 69 1.62 -10.83 -8.95
C ASN A 69 2.13 -9.94 -7.82
N ASP A 70 1.40 -8.85 -7.58
CA ASP A 70 1.71 -7.89 -6.52
C ASP A 70 1.50 -8.48 -5.10
N GLU A 71 0.67 -9.51 -4.95
CA GLU A 71 0.45 -10.16 -3.66
C GLU A 71 1.73 -10.79 -3.10
N ASP A 72 2.51 -11.46 -3.95
CA ASP A 72 3.80 -12.06 -3.59
C ASP A 72 4.83 -10.98 -3.20
N ILE A 73 4.81 -9.83 -3.90
CA ILE A 73 5.64 -8.65 -3.57
C ILE A 73 5.25 -8.12 -2.19
N TYR A 74 3.98 -7.85 -1.97
CA TYR A 74 3.48 -7.33 -0.69
C TYR A 74 3.73 -8.28 0.46
N ALA A 75 3.55 -9.58 0.24
CA ALA A 75 3.83 -10.60 1.23
C ALA A 75 5.28 -10.52 1.71
N ALA A 76 6.24 -10.47 0.78
CA ALA A 76 7.66 -10.38 1.12
C ALA A 76 8.02 -9.08 1.85
N LEU A 77 7.42 -7.96 1.45
CA LEU A 77 7.68 -6.64 2.04
C LEU A 77 6.91 -6.40 3.35
N SER A 78 6.01 -7.31 3.75
CA SER A 78 5.15 -7.18 4.93
C SER A 78 5.83 -7.49 6.28
N ILE A 79 7.16 -7.59 6.31
CA ILE A 79 7.89 -7.81 7.57
C ILE A 79 7.62 -6.61 8.51
N PRO A 80 7.06 -6.83 9.71
CA PRO A 80 6.85 -5.78 10.70
C PRO A 80 8.13 -5.00 10.98
N HIS A 81 8.01 -3.69 11.17
CA HIS A 81 9.16 -2.79 11.27
C HIS A 81 10.13 -3.23 12.38
N GLU A 82 9.63 -3.64 13.55
CA GLU A 82 10.45 -4.13 14.66
C GLU A 82 11.19 -5.45 14.40
N LEU A 83 10.78 -6.21 13.38
CA LEU A 83 11.41 -7.48 13.02
C LEU A 83 12.41 -7.36 11.87
N ARG A 84 12.44 -6.22 11.15
CA ARG A 84 13.29 -6.02 9.99
C ARG A 84 14.77 -6.07 10.33
N GLU A 85 15.23 -5.35 11.35
CA GLU A 85 16.65 -5.34 11.76
C GLU A 85 17.16 -6.76 11.98
N LYS A 86 16.45 -7.57 12.78
CA LYS A 86 16.84 -8.96 13.03
C LYS A 86 16.91 -9.73 11.72
N LYS A 87 15.90 -9.60 10.86
CA LYS A 87 15.83 -10.34 9.61
C LYS A 87 16.93 -9.93 8.62
N PHE A 88 17.30 -8.66 8.57
CA PHE A 88 18.36 -8.14 7.70
C PHE A 88 19.74 -8.56 8.20
N ARG A 89 19.98 -8.59 9.51
CA ARG A 89 21.19 -9.22 10.09
C ARG A 89 21.27 -10.70 9.78
N ASP A 90 20.14 -11.42 9.81
CA ASP A 90 20.09 -12.84 9.42
C ASP A 90 20.47 -13.01 7.93
N PHE A 91 20.13 -12.04 7.06
CA PHE A 91 20.55 -12.02 5.65
C PHE A 91 22.03 -11.71 5.48
N GLU A 92 22.53 -10.65 6.10
CA GLU A 92 23.95 -10.26 6.12
C GLU A 92 24.83 -11.46 6.49
N LEU A 93 24.53 -12.13 7.61
CA LEU A 93 25.27 -13.30 8.06
C LEU A 93 25.25 -14.47 7.05
N ALA A 94 24.11 -14.71 6.41
CA ALA A 94 23.99 -15.78 5.41
C ALA A 94 24.83 -15.50 4.16
N LEU A 95 24.95 -14.23 3.76
CA LEU A 95 25.79 -13.79 2.65
C LEU A 95 27.28 -13.86 3.03
N GLU A 96 27.66 -13.34 4.20
CA GLU A 96 29.06 -13.35 4.68
C GLU A 96 29.62 -14.77 4.82
N THR A 97 28.78 -15.71 5.24
CA THR A 97 29.17 -17.13 5.39
C THR A 97 29.10 -17.92 4.09
N GLY A 98 28.60 -17.33 3.00
CA GLY A 98 28.41 -17.99 1.71
C GLY A 98 27.38 -19.11 1.74
N HIS A 99 26.45 -19.09 2.71
CA HIS A 99 25.40 -20.11 2.84
C HIS A 99 24.27 -19.92 1.83
N SER A 100 24.08 -18.69 1.35
CA SER A 100 23.04 -18.33 0.38
C SER A 100 23.50 -17.16 -0.48
N THR A 101 22.88 -17.02 -1.64
CA THR A 101 23.00 -15.85 -2.51
C THR A 101 21.90 -14.82 -2.18
N PRO A 102 22.06 -13.54 -2.59
CA PRO A 102 21.02 -12.54 -2.40
C PRO A 102 19.68 -12.97 -2.98
N ALA A 103 19.69 -13.51 -4.21
CA ALA A 103 18.49 -14.00 -4.88
C ALA A 103 17.79 -15.14 -4.10
N GLU A 104 18.53 -16.12 -3.59
CA GLU A 104 17.97 -17.23 -2.81
C GLU A 104 17.32 -16.77 -1.50
N LEU A 105 17.93 -15.78 -0.82
CA LEU A 105 17.37 -15.21 0.41
C LEU A 105 16.03 -14.52 0.14
N MET A 106 15.96 -13.74 -0.94
CA MET A 106 14.73 -13.04 -1.29
C MET A 106 13.64 -14.00 -1.77
N GLN A 107 13.98 -14.98 -2.60
CA GLN A 107 13.05 -16.04 -3.00
C GLN A 107 12.52 -16.83 -1.79
N SER A 108 13.40 -17.14 -0.83
CA SER A 108 13.00 -17.81 0.41
C SER A 108 12.03 -16.96 1.23
N LEU A 109 12.23 -15.63 1.27
CA LEU A 109 11.32 -14.71 1.94
C LEU A 109 9.95 -14.67 1.27
N VAL A 110 9.90 -14.59 -0.06
CA VAL A 110 8.65 -14.65 -0.85
C VAL A 110 7.89 -15.95 -0.56
N LEU A 111 8.58 -17.09 -0.66
CA LEU A 111 7.98 -18.41 -0.42
C LEU A 111 7.44 -18.56 1.01
N LEU A 112 8.21 -18.09 2.01
CA LEU A 112 7.78 -18.11 3.41
C LEU A 112 6.54 -17.24 3.61
N SER A 113 6.53 -16.05 3.02
CA SER A 113 5.44 -15.10 3.20
C SER A 113 4.15 -15.59 2.55
N LYS A 114 4.25 -16.20 1.37
CA LYS A 114 3.15 -16.86 0.68
C LYS A 114 2.59 -18.05 1.48
N LYS A 115 3.48 -18.88 2.06
CA LYS A 115 3.08 -20.03 2.88
C LYS A 115 2.18 -19.63 4.06
N TYR A 116 2.46 -18.49 4.68
CA TYR A 116 1.67 -17.99 5.82
C TYR A 116 0.55 -17.02 5.42
N GLY A 117 0.39 -16.72 4.12
CA GLY A 117 -0.63 -15.80 3.64
C GLY A 117 -0.47 -14.39 4.17
N PHE A 118 0.78 -13.93 4.33
CA PHE A 118 1.04 -12.54 4.71
C PHE A 118 0.77 -11.60 3.54
N GLY A 119 0.42 -10.37 3.88
CA GLY A 119 0.17 -9.30 2.91
C GLY A 119 0.14 -7.95 3.62
N ILE A 120 -0.41 -6.95 2.96
CA ILE A 120 -0.53 -5.60 3.53
C ILE A 120 -1.96 -5.06 3.48
N GLY A 121 -2.23 -4.15 4.40
CA GLY A 121 -3.42 -3.32 4.42
C GLY A 121 -3.09 -1.95 4.97
N TYR A 122 -4.08 -1.05 4.96
CA TYR A 122 -3.86 0.34 5.33
C TYR A 122 -4.78 0.76 6.48
N HIS A 123 -4.17 1.28 7.54
CA HIS A 123 -4.83 1.88 8.69
C HIS A 123 -4.60 3.39 8.71
N THR A 124 -5.61 4.19 9.03
CA THR A 124 -5.45 5.65 9.17
C THR A 124 -5.57 6.12 10.59
N SER A 125 -4.72 7.08 10.96
CA SER A 125 -4.73 7.68 12.30
C SER A 125 -4.44 9.19 12.23
N PRO A 126 -5.11 9.99 13.09
CA PRO A 126 -4.78 11.40 13.28
C PRO A 126 -3.53 11.60 14.18
N TYR A 127 -3.06 10.53 14.82
CA TYR A 127 -1.93 10.55 15.75
C TYR A 127 -0.76 9.74 15.21
N ASP A 128 0.44 10.19 15.54
CA ASP A 128 1.65 9.44 15.29
C ASP A 128 1.78 8.31 16.32
N ILE A 129 1.45 7.08 15.90
CA ILE A 129 1.62 5.85 16.68
C ILE A 129 3.11 5.63 16.92
N LYS A 130 3.48 5.44 18.18
CA LYS A 130 4.84 5.16 18.64
C LYS A 130 4.96 3.70 19.08
N PRO A 131 6.17 3.11 19.08
CA PRO A 131 6.36 1.76 19.55
C PRO A 131 5.98 1.67 21.03
N ASP A 132 5.52 0.49 21.45
CA ASP A 132 5.24 0.21 22.85
C ASP A 132 6.54 0.08 23.69
N GLU A 133 6.39 -0.15 25.00
CA GLU A 133 7.53 -0.31 25.91
C GLU A 133 8.46 -1.48 25.54
N SER A 134 7.95 -2.44 24.75
CA SER A 134 8.71 -3.59 24.24
C SER A 134 9.29 -3.33 22.84
N GLY A 135 9.13 -2.11 22.30
CA GLY A 135 9.61 -1.74 20.97
C GLY A 135 8.70 -2.16 19.81
N ARG A 136 7.50 -2.71 20.08
CA ARG A 136 6.61 -3.18 19.02
C ARG A 136 5.84 -2.05 18.40
N TRP A 137 5.81 -2.02 17.07
CA TRP A 137 5.02 -1.06 16.31
C TRP A 137 3.67 -1.65 15.96
N ASP A 138 2.69 -1.48 16.85
CA ASP A 138 1.36 -2.06 16.68
C ASP A 138 0.25 -0.98 16.68
N VAL A 139 -0.76 -1.18 15.83
CA VAL A 139 -2.03 -0.47 15.96
C VAL A 139 -2.92 -1.24 16.95
N LYS A 140 -3.13 -0.63 18.12
CA LYS A 140 -4.03 -1.19 19.13
C LYS A 140 -5.49 -1.01 18.72
N ALA A 141 -6.27 -2.06 18.96
CA ALA A 141 -7.71 -2.01 18.83
C ALA A 141 -8.35 -0.94 19.73
N THR A 142 -9.20 -0.10 19.14
CA THR A 142 -9.86 1.01 19.86
C THR A 142 -11.34 1.17 19.49
N GLU A 143 -11.79 0.56 18.40
CA GLU A 143 -13.16 0.72 17.89
C GLU A 143 -14.00 -0.49 18.27
N GLN A 144 -15.10 -0.28 19.02
CA GLN A 144 -15.98 -1.37 19.42
C GLN A 144 -16.71 -1.96 18.22
N ASP A 145 -16.67 -3.30 18.07
CA ASP A 145 -17.37 -4.02 17.00
C ASP A 145 -18.47 -4.92 17.58
N HIS A 146 -19.73 -4.56 17.34
CA HIS A 146 -20.89 -5.36 17.75
C HIS A 146 -20.90 -6.78 17.16
N ARG A 147 -20.21 -7.00 16.02
CA ARG A 147 -20.08 -8.34 15.40
C ARG A 147 -19.10 -9.23 16.16
N ASP A 148 -18.26 -8.63 17.00
CA ASP A 148 -17.23 -9.28 17.80
C ASP A 148 -17.49 -9.11 19.30
N ASN A 149 -18.77 -9.15 19.70
CA ASN A 149 -19.21 -9.04 21.10
C ASN A 149 -18.75 -7.76 21.80
N ASP A 150 -18.72 -6.63 21.08
CA ASP A 150 -18.22 -5.36 21.61
C ASP A 150 -16.78 -5.47 22.11
N MET A 151 -15.98 -6.28 21.42
CA MET A 151 -14.53 -6.23 21.58
C MET A 151 -13.99 -5.07 20.75
N PRO A 152 -13.00 -4.33 21.28
CA PRO A 152 -12.32 -3.33 20.50
C PRO A 152 -11.56 -4.03 19.37
N MET A 153 -11.60 -3.44 18.19
CA MET A 153 -10.90 -3.91 16.99
C MET A 153 -10.05 -2.78 16.38
N ALA A 154 -8.96 -3.17 15.72
CA ALA A 154 -8.17 -2.34 14.83
C ALA A 154 -8.61 -2.66 13.39
N TYR A 155 -9.02 -1.64 12.64
CA TYR A 155 -9.49 -1.80 11.26
C TYR A 155 -8.45 -1.37 10.25
N TYR A 156 -8.41 -2.08 9.12
CA TYR A 156 -7.63 -1.68 7.96
C TYR A 156 -8.38 -2.06 6.67
N SER A 157 -7.98 -1.46 5.56
CA SER A 157 -8.50 -1.78 4.24
C SER A 157 -7.43 -1.62 3.18
N THR A 158 -7.62 -2.24 2.01
CA THR A 158 -6.77 -2.06 0.82
C THR A 158 -7.29 -0.97 -0.12
N LYS A 159 -8.45 -0.35 0.19
CA LYS A 159 -9.14 0.59 -0.71
C LYS A 159 -8.89 2.04 -0.33
N TYR A 160 -8.62 2.89 -1.32
CA TYR A 160 -8.34 4.32 -1.13
C TYR A 160 -9.53 5.05 -0.50
N ARG A 161 -10.75 4.77 -0.98
CA ARG A 161 -11.98 5.38 -0.46
C ARG A 161 -12.20 5.15 1.04
N HIS A 162 -11.59 4.11 1.61
CA HIS A 162 -11.74 3.75 3.01
C HIS A 162 -10.79 4.54 3.93
N LEU A 163 -9.81 5.26 3.40
CA LEU A 163 -8.86 6.04 4.21
C LEU A 163 -9.55 7.17 5.01
N PHE A 164 -10.72 7.64 4.56
CA PHE A 164 -11.46 8.76 5.12
C PHE A 164 -12.42 8.39 6.27
N LYS A 165 -12.32 7.17 6.83
CA LYS A 165 -13.18 6.73 7.94
C LYS A 165 -12.97 7.56 9.21
N LYS A 166 -11.73 7.95 9.53
CA LYS A 166 -11.44 8.80 10.68
C LYS A 166 -11.51 10.28 10.31
N LYS A 167 -11.90 11.10 11.29
CA LYS A 167 -11.84 12.56 11.14
C LYS A 167 -10.37 13.01 11.13
N GLU A 168 -9.99 13.75 10.09
CA GLU A 168 -8.67 14.39 9.95
C GLU A 168 -7.47 13.42 10.08
N PRO A 169 -7.39 12.37 9.24
CA PRO A 169 -6.24 11.47 9.26
C PRO A 169 -4.97 12.23 8.88
N LYS A 170 -3.88 11.98 9.63
CA LYS A 170 -2.56 12.57 9.37
C LYS A 170 -1.57 11.57 8.81
N PHE A 171 -1.76 10.30 9.16
CA PHE A 171 -0.87 9.21 8.77
C PHE A 171 -1.68 8.05 8.19
N ILE A 172 -1.08 7.40 7.20
CA ILE A 172 -1.47 6.09 6.69
C ILE A 172 -0.40 5.10 7.14
N TYR A 173 -0.79 4.10 7.90
CA TYR A 173 0.06 3.01 8.34
C TYR A 173 -0.16 1.82 7.42
N ILE A 174 0.92 1.33 6.83
CA ILE A 174 0.97 0.04 6.17
C ILE A 174 1.04 -0.98 7.29
N VAL A 175 0.07 -1.89 7.35
CA VAL A 175 -0.02 -2.92 8.38
C VAL A 175 0.04 -4.28 7.73
N ARG A 176 0.64 -5.24 8.43
CA ARG A 176 0.68 -6.63 7.98
C ARG A 176 -0.69 -7.27 8.10
N THR A 177 -1.06 -8.08 7.12
CA THR A 177 -2.28 -8.90 7.15
C THR A 177 -1.96 -10.35 7.43
N GLU A 178 -2.84 -11.01 8.17
CA GLU A 178 -2.71 -12.43 8.49
C GLU A 178 -4.07 -13.13 8.32
N ASN A 179 -4.16 -14.03 7.34
CA ASN A 179 -5.45 -14.67 6.96
C ASN A 179 -6.05 -15.54 8.08
N ASP A 180 -5.21 -16.15 8.92
CA ASP A 180 -5.67 -17.07 9.95
C ASP A 180 -6.25 -16.37 11.19
N THR A 181 -5.81 -15.13 11.44
CA THR A 181 -6.14 -14.40 12.68
C THR A 181 -7.02 -13.17 12.44
N HIS A 182 -6.99 -12.60 11.23
CA HIS A 182 -7.76 -11.39 10.91
C HIS A 182 -9.13 -11.76 10.31
N LYS A 183 -10.16 -11.03 10.71
CA LYS A 183 -11.53 -11.18 10.18
C LYS A 183 -11.79 -10.15 9.10
N THR A 184 -12.54 -10.51 8.06
CA THR A 184 -12.92 -9.59 6.98
C THR A 184 -14.41 -9.61 6.69
N ASP A 185 -14.96 -8.48 6.24
CA ASP A 185 -16.31 -8.36 5.69
C ASP A 185 -16.31 -8.09 4.17
N GLY A 186 -15.15 -8.23 3.52
CA GLY A 186 -14.93 -7.97 2.10
C GLY A 186 -14.57 -6.52 1.77
N ASN A 187 -14.84 -5.56 2.66
CA ASN A 187 -14.43 -4.16 2.51
C ASN A 187 -13.39 -3.76 3.55
N TRP A 188 -13.59 -4.24 4.78
CA TRP A 188 -12.78 -3.97 5.94
C TRP A 188 -12.29 -5.27 6.54
N SER A 189 -11.03 -5.25 6.94
CA SER A 189 -10.43 -6.30 7.73
C SER A 189 -10.10 -5.77 9.13
N ARG A 190 -10.08 -6.67 10.11
CA ARG A 190 -9.97 -6.30 11.52
C ARG A 190 -9.34 -7.38 12.38
N ALA A 191 -8.62 -6.95 13.41
CA ALA A 191 -8.02 -7.79 14.43
C ALA A 191 -7.90 -7.05 15.77
N GLY A 192 -7.56 -7.75 16.85
CA GLY A 192 -7.32 -7.11 18.15
C GLY A 192 -6.05 -6.25 18.19
N THR A 193 -5.09 -6.54 17.32
CA THR A 193 -3.90 -5.73 17.06
C THR A 193 -3.45 -6.00 15.63
N VAL A 194 -2.82 -5.02 14.99
CA VAL A 194 -2.16 -5.22 13.69
C VAL A 194 -0.79 -4.57 13.70
N SER A 195 0.22 -5.30 13.22
CA SER A 195 1.61 -4.83 13.24
C SER A 195 1.89 -3.89 12.07
N ILE A 196 2.59 -2.81 12.36
CA ILE A 196 2.96 -1.77 11.41
C ILE A 196 4.21 -2.23 10.66
N VAL A 197 4.13 -2.14 9.35
CA VAL A 197 5.21 -2.38 8.40
C VAL A 197 5.89 -1.07 8.04
N GLY A 198 5.11 0.00 7.85
CA GLY A 198 5.61 1.31 7.48
C GLY A 198 4.56 2.39 7.67
N ARG A 199 4.93 3.66 7.45
CA ARG A 199 4.01 4.79 7.56
C ARG A 199 4.31 5.84 6.49
N VAL A 200 3.26 6.51 6.02
CA VAL A 200 3.37 7.65 5.11
C VAL A 200 2.46 8.81 5.58
N PRO A 201 2.83 10.06 5.30
CA PRO A 201 1.94 11.20 5.54
C PRO A 201 0.68 11.11 4.67
N PHE A 202 -0.49 11.30 5.28
CA PHE A 202 -1.77 11.21 4.57
C PHE A 202 -1.87 12.24 3.44
N SER A 203 -1.38 13.46 3.67
CA SER A 203 -1.45 14.56 2.70
C SER A 203 -0.72 14.23 1.41
N GLU A 204 0.43 13.57 1.48
CA GLU A 204 1.25 13.23 0.31
C GLU A 204 0.51 12.23 -0.59
N VAL A 205 -0.05 11.17 0.01
CA VAL A 205 -0.86 10.19 -0.71
C VAL A 205 -2.10 10.84 -1.31
N PHE A 206 -2.82 11.63 -0.53
CA PHE A 206 -4.04 12.30 -0.97
C PHE A 206 -3.78 13.23 -2.15
N GLU A 207 -2.75 14.09 -2.05
CA GLU A 207 -2.37 15.01 -3.10
C GLU A 207 -1.95 14.28 -4.38
N TYR A 208 -1.15 13.21 -4.24
CA TYR A 208 -0.75 12.38 -5.38
C TYR A 208 -1.97 11.77 -6.09
N VAL A 209 -2.85 11.07 -5.36
CA VAL A 209 -3.99 10.37 -5.95
C VAL A 209 -5.00 11.35 -6.56
N GLU A 210 -5.35 12.42 -5.84
CA GLU A 210 -6.34 13.39 -6.34
C GLU A 210 -5.81 14.20 -7.53
N LYS A 211 -4.54 14.62 -7.50
CA LYS A 211 -3.94 15.35 -8.62
C LYS A 211 -3.84 14.47 -9.86
N THR A 212 -3.25 13.28 -9.72
CA THR A 212 -2.99 12.38 -10.85
C THR A 212 -4.29 11.88 -11.47
N SER A 213 -5.30 11.52 -10.64
CA SER A 213 -6.61 11.09 -11.16
C SER A 213 -7.31 12.21 -11.95
N ARG A 214 -7.23 13.47 -11.52
CA ARG A 214 -7.80 14.62 -12.26
C ARG A 214 -7.09 14.85 -13.59
N GLU A 215 -5.76 14.79 -13.60
CA GLU A 215 -4.95 14.95 -14.82
C GLU A 215 -5.23 13.83 -15.84
N SER A 216 -5.36 12.58 -15.38
CA SER A 216 -5.75 11.45 -16.25
C SER A 216 -7.11 11.66 -16.90
N VAL A 217 -8.11 12.11 -16.12
CA VAL A 217 -9.45 12.39 -16.64
C VAL A 217 -9.44 13.53 -17.67
N GLN A 218 -8.64 14.58 -17.46
CA GLN A 218 -8.52 15.70 -18.39
C GLN A 218 -7.88 15.29 -19.72
N LYS A 219 -6.84 14.44 -19.69
CA LYS A 219 -6.21 13.91 -20.91
C LYS A 219 -7.17 13.10 -21.76
N THR A 220 -7.95 12.22 -21.13
CA THR A 220 -8.98 11.44 -21.85
C THR A 220 -10.03 12.35 -22.51
N LYS A 221 -10.38 13.49 -21.90
CA LYS A 221 -11.30 14.46 -22.54
C LYS A 221 -10.69 15.12 -23.79
N GLN A 222 -9.40 15.43 -23.78
CA GLN A 222 -8.72 16.04 -24.92
C GLN A 222 -8.64 15.06 -26.11
N GLU A 223 -8.28 13.80 -25.84
CA GLU A 223 -8.18 12.75 -26.88
C GLU A 223 -9.54 12.41 -27.52
N VAL A 224 -10.64 12.50 -26.77
CA VAL A 224 -12.00 12.32 -27.31
C VAL A 224 -12.44 13.51 -28.17
N HIS A 225 -11.88 14.70 -27.94
CA HIS A 225 -12.25 15.91 -28.67
C HIS A 225 -11.43 16.13 -29.96
N ASP A 226 -10.23 15.56 -30.03
CA ASP A 226 -9.32 15.59 -31.19
C ASP A 226 -9.50 14.37 -32.12
N GLY A 227 -10.73 14.07 -32.53
CA GLY A 227 -11.08 12.92 -33.36
C GLY A 227 -10.13 12.66 -34.56
N PRO A 228 -10.07 11.41 -35.07
CA PRO A 228 -9.09 11.01 -36.08
C PRO A 228 -9.11 11.99 -37.26
N PRO A 229 -7.94 12.38 -37.81
CA PRO A 229 -7.88 13.35 -38.89
C PRO A 229 -8.75 12.84 -40.04
N ASP A 230 -9.67 13.69 -40.51
CA ASP A 230 -10.54 13.40 -41.64
C ASP A 230 -9.69 12.86 -42.80
N GLU A 231 -10.00 11.64 -43.24
CA GLU A 231 -9.33 11.05 -44.40
C GLU A 231 -9.47 12.01 -45.59
N PRO A 232 -8.38 12.38 -46.27
CA PRO A 232 -8.46 13.27 -47.41
C PRO A 232 -9.30 12.59 -48.48
N GLN A 233 -10.46 13.17 -48.79
CA GLN A 233 -11.27 12.73 -49.92
C GLN A 233 -10.46 12.92 -51.20
N LEU A 234 -10.03 11.81 -51.78
CA LEU A 234 -9.43 11.76 -53.10
C LEU A 234 -10.50 12.13 -54.13
N ASN A 235 -10.36 13.31 -54.74
CA ASN A 235 -11.07 13.72 -55.94
C ASN A 235 -10.51 13.05 -57.19
#